data_AF-A0A1G2G182-F1
#
_entry.id   AF-A0A1G2G182-F1
#
_cell.length_a   1.000
_cell.length_b   1.000
_cell.length_c   1.000
_cell.angle_alpha   90.00
_cell.angle_beta   90.00
_cell.angle_gamma   90.00
#
_symmetry.space_group_name_H-M   'P 1'
#
loop_
_entity.id
_entity.type
_entity.pdbx_description
1 polymer ?
#
loop_
_entity_poly.entity_id
_entity_poly.type
_entity_poly.pdbx_seq_one_letter_code
_entity_poly.pdbx_strand_id
1 'polypeptide(L)'
;MKTILKTNITVKDICSGFVYNELEGKGLFGLSGKLTIQPEYQRNYIYASDGGKREMAVIESLLKGYPIGLIYFNKVSENSLEVLDGQQRITSVGRFVTDKFAIKDENGMEQYFGGMAKDKQGKILKTALLIYECEGAESEIKEWFKTINIAGVPLVPQELLNAIYSGPFVTLGKEEFSNSQNANIQKWSAYIKGSAYRQAFFERALDWASKGNIDDYMSIHRNDKNINELKKYFNSVIDWISSVFADVESEMQGLEWGRLYEEYHKKAYDSAEVSKEVQKLCGDPYIKNRKGIFEYILGGSGDTKLLEVRVFDEATKRAIYEKQTREAKTKKKSNCSLCAVGHDANKEKIWSFSEMEADHVSAWSKGGATLAKNCEMLCKTHNRVKGNR
;
A
#
# COMPACT_ATOMS: atom_id res chain seq x y z
N MET A 1 3.87 -20.38 -29.90
CA MET A 1 2.45 -20.07 -29.61
C MET A 1 1.65 -20.05 -30.91
N LYS A 2 0.51 -20.73 -30.97
CA LYS A 2 -0.47 -20.68 -32.07
C LYS A 2 -1.61 -19.73 -31.70
N THR A 3 -2.14 -18.97 -32.66
CA THR A 3 -3.26 -18.05 -32.42
C THR A 3 -4.31 -18.18 -33.53
N ILE A 4 -5.59 -18.12 -33.16
CA ILE A 4 -6.74 -18.19 -34.08
C ILE A 4 -7.71 -17.07 -33.73
N LEU A 5 -8.02 -16.21 -34.69
CA LEU A 5 -9.02 -15.15 -34.53
C LEU A 5 -10.44 -15.73 -34.64
N LYS A 6 -11.27 -15.45 -33.65
CA LYS A 6 -12.70 -15.72 -33.61
C LYS A 6 -13.45 -14.39 -33.62
N THR A 7 -14.41 -14.26 -34.53
CA THR A 7 -15.25 -13.07 -34.70
C THR A 7 -16.75 -13.39 -34.62
N ASN A 8 -17.09 -14.65 -34.39
CA ASN A 8 -18.47 -15.15 -34.35
C ASN A 8 -19.02 -15.29 -32.92
N ILE A 9 -18.21 -15.02 -31.89
CA ILE A 9 -18.63 -15.09 -30.48
C ILE A 9 -19.21 -13.73 -30.09
N THR A 10 -20.44 -13.72 -29.59
CA THR A 10 -21.12 -12.51 -29.13
C THR A 10 -21.02 -12.31 -27.62
N VAL A 11 -21.43 -11.13 -27.15
CA VAL A 11 -21.66 -10.87 -25.72
C VAL A 11 -22.65 -11.87 -25.11
N LYS A 12 -23.71 -12.24 -25.83
CA LYS A 12 -24.65 -13.25 -25.34
C LYS A 12 -23.96 -14.59 -25.09
N ASP A 13 -23.10 -15.00 -26.02
CA ASP A 13 -22.40 -16.28 -25.92
C ASP A 13 -21.43 -16.27 -24.75
N ILE A 14 -20.57 -15.25 -24.64
CA ILE A 14 -19.56 -15.18 -23.58
C ILE A 14 -20.19 -15.13 -22.18
N CYS A 15 -21.33 -14.46 -22.04
CA CYS A 15 -22.08 -14.37 -20.79
C CYS A 15 -23.04 -15.55 -20.55
N SER A 16 -23.15 -16.50 -21.48
CA SER A 16 -23.92 -17.72 -21.24
C SER A 16 -23.34 -18.47 -20.04
N GLY A 17 -24.19 -18.81 -19.06
CA GLY A 17 -23.73 -19.45 -17.82
C GLY A 17 -22.77 -18.58 -17.01
N PHE A 18 -22.86 -17.25 -17.11
CA PHE A 18 -22.01 -16.33 -16.34
C PHE A 18 -22.19 -16.56 -14.84
N VAL A 19 -21.09 -16.79 -14.13
CA VAL A 19 -21.07 -16.92 -12.67
C VAL A 19 -20.12 -15.88 -12.09
N TYR A 20 -20.62 -15.13 -11.11
CA TYR A 20 -19.84 -14.15 -10.35
C TYR A 20 -19.93 -14.46 -8.87
N ASN A 21 -18.77 -14.57 -8.22
CA ASN A 21 -18.68 -14.72 -6.78
C ASN A 21 -18.59 -13.31 -6.16
N GLU A 22 -19.67 -12.87 -5.51
CA GLU A 22 -19.73 -11.57 -4.84
C GLU A 22 -18.77 -11.49 -3.64
N LEU A 23 -18.60 -12.60 -2.90
CA LEU A 23 -17.73 -12.66 -1.74
C LEU A 23 -16.27 -12.41 -2.16
N GLU A 24 -15.84 -13.05 -3.26
CA GLU A 24 -14.46 -12.93 -3.76
C GLU A 24 -14.28 -11.78 -4.75
N GLY A 25 -15.36 -11.15 -5.21
CA GLY A 25 -15.33 -10.17 -6.29
C GLY A 25 -14.79 -10.75 -7.61
N LYS A 26 -15.11 -12.03 -7.89
CA LYS A 26 -14.45 -12.84 -8.92
C LYS A 26 -15.41 -13.31 -10.00
N GLY A 27 -15.06 -13.06 -11.27
CA GLY A 27 -15.73 -13.68 -12.41
C GLY A 27 -15.28 -15.13 -12.55
N LEU A 28 -16.16 -16.09 -12.29
CA LEU A 28 -15.80 -17.50 -12.29
C LEU A 28 -15.87 -18.09 -13.70
N PHE A 29 -17.07 -18.14 -14.27
CA PHE A 29 -17.33 -18.90 -15.49
C PHE A 29 -18.12 -18.10 -16.53
N GLY A 30 -17.94 -18.45 -17.81
CA GLY A 30 -18.70 -17.99 -18.96
C GLY A 30 -18.72 -19.05 -20.06
N LEU A 31 -19.28 -18.76 -21.24
CA LEU A 31 -19.45 -19.72 -22.35
C LEU A 31 -20.02 -21.08 -21.88
N SER A 32 -21.04 -21.05 -21.01
CA SER A 32 -21.68 -22.22 -20.39
C SER A 32 -20.70 -23.15 -19.65
N GLY A 33 -19.74 -22.56 -18.94
CA GLY A 33 -18.74 -23.30 -18.17
C GLY A 33 -17.46 -23.64 -18.94
N LYS A 34 -17.38 -23.33 -20.24
CA LYS A 34 -16.16 -23.55 -21.04
C LYS A 34 -15.08 -22.50 -20.79
N LEU A 35 -15.46 -21.29 -20.36
CA LEU A 35 -14.52 -20.20 -20.11
C LEU A 35 -14.36 -19.96 -18.62
N THR A 36 -13.14 -20.04 -18.12
CA THR A 36 -12.74 -19.49 -16.83
C THR A 36 -12.39 -18.02 -17.03
N ILE A 37 -13.22 -17.11 -16.48
CA ILE A 37 -13.11 -15.67 -16.73
C ILE A 37 -11.92 -15.06 -15.98
N GLN A 38 -11.67 -15.51 -14.76
CA GLN A 38 -10.58 -15.03 -13.92
C GLN A 38 -9.77 -16.22 -13.38
N PRO A 39 -8.92 -16.83 -14.23
CA PRO A 39 -7.97 -17.85 -13.80
C PRO A 39 -7.02 -17.30 -12.72
N GLU A 40 -6.30 -18.18 -12.03
CA GLU A 40 -5.53 -17.85 -10.82
C GLU A 40 -4.50 -16.73 -11.03
N TYR A 41 -3.86 -16.71 -12.20
CA TYR A 41 -2.84 -15.73 -12.59
C TYR A 41 -3.41 -14.34 -12.93
N GLN A 42 -4.73 -14.19 -13.09
CA GLN A 42 -5.35 -12.88 -13.33
C GLN A 42 -5.47 -12.07 -12.04
N ARG A 43 -5.35 -10.75 -12.16
CA ARG A 43 -5.59 -9.82 -11.06
C ARG A 43 -7.07 -9.79 -10.65
N ASN A 44 -7.35 -9.16 -9.52
CA ASN A 44 -8.72 -8.96 -9.05
C ASN A 44 -9.53 -8.09 -10.02
N TYR A 45 -10.85 -8.21 -9.99
CA TYR A 45 -11.71 -7.29 -10.71
C TYR A 45 -11.61 -5.90 -10.10
N ILE A 46 -11.00 -4.96 -10.83
CA ILE A 46 -10.76 -3.59 -10.38
C ILE A 46 -11.65 -2.57 -11.10
N TYR A 47 -12.42 -2.94 -12.13
CA TYR A 47 -13.25 -1.95 -12.83
C TYR A 47 -14.44 -1.43 -12.00
N ALA A 48 -14.83 -2.17 -10.95
CA ALA A 48 -15.76 -1.71 -9.92
C ALA A 48 -15.13 -0.79 -8.87
N SER A 49 -13.79 -0.66 -8.82
CA SER A 49 -13.17 0.33 -7.94
C SER A 49 -13.54 1.75 -8.40
N ASP A 50 -13.33 2.72 -7.51
CA ASP A 50 -13.48 4.14 -7.82
C ASP A 50 -14.89 4.52 -8.33
N GLY A 51 -15.91 3.84 -7.80
CA GLY A 51 -17.31 4.07 -8.12
C GLY A 51 -17.78 3.48 -9.45
N GLY A 52 -17.11 2.45 -9.98
CA GLY A 52 -17.59 1.70 -11.15
C GLY A 52 -17.48 2.44 -12.49
N LYS A 53 -16.73 3.56 -12.55
CA LYS A 53 -16.64 4.38 -13.77
C LYS A 53 -16.15 3.61 -14.99
N ARG A 54 -15.20 2.69 -14.80
CA ARG A 54 -14.63 1.88 -15.90
C ARG A 54 -15.59 0.81 -16.37
N GLU A 55 -16.31 0.14 -15.47
CA GLU A 55 -17.29 -0.86 -15.88
C GLU A 55 -18.48 -0.23 -16.61
N MET A 56 -18.94 0.95 -16.18
CA MET A 56 -19.95 1.72 -16.90
C MET A 56 -19.46 2.11 -18.31
N ALA A 57 -18.21 2.56 -18.46
CA ALA A 57 -17.65 2.93 -19.77
C ALA A 57 -17.59 1.76 -20.77
N VAL A 58 -17.40 0.52 -20.29
CA VAL A 58 -17.48 -0.68 -21.14
C VAL A 58 -18.89 -0.84 -21.71
N ILE A 59 -19.92 -0.68 -20.88
CA ILE A 59 -21.31 -0.80 -21.32
C ILE A 59 -21.70 0.34 -22.25
N GLU A 60 -21.28 1.58 -21.96
CA GLU A 60 -21.49 2.72 -22.84
C GLU A 60 -20.86 2.50 -24.23
N SER A 61 -19.68 1.88 -24.29
CA SER A 61 -19.01 1.55 -25.56
C SER A 61 -19.86 0.58 -26.39
N LEU A 62 -20.42 -0.46 -25.76
CA LEU A 62 -21.34 -1.40 -26.42
C LEU A 62 -22.61 -0.70 -26.91
N LEU A 63 -23.20 0.18 -26.09
CA LEU A 63 -24.37 0.97 -26.48
C LEU A 63 -24.08 1.95 -27.62
N LYS A 64 -22.85 2.43 -27.76
CA LYS A 64 -22.40 3.26 -28.90
C LYS A 64 -22.03 2.42 -30.13
N GLY A 65 -21.90 1.09 -29.99
CA GLY A 65 -21.47 0.19 -31.06
C GLY A 65 -19.95 0.19 -31.28
N TYR A 66 -19.18 0.66 -30.29
CA TYR A 66 -17.73 0.64 -30.33
C TYR A 66 -17.20 -0.73 -29.90
N PRO A 67 -16.11 -1.22 -30.52
CA PRO A 67 -15.48 -2.45 -30.08
C PRO A 67 -14.90 -2.25 -28.69
N ILE A 68 -15.09 -3.22 -27.79
CA ILE A 68 -14.49 -3.19 -26.45
C ILE A 68 -13.02 -3.63 -26.45
N GLY A 69 -12.36 -3.63 -27.61
CA GLY A 69 -10.97 -4.05 -27.81
C GLY A 69 -10.79 -5.56 -27.99
N LEU A 70 -9.56 -5.97 -28.36
CA LEU A 70 -9.18 -7.38 -28.52
C LEU A 70 -9.20 -8.11 -27.18
N ILE A 71 -9.66 -9.36 -27.20
CA ILE A 71 -9.67 -10.28 -26.06
C ILE A 71 -8.79 -11.47 -26.42
N TYR A 72 -8.06 -12.01 -25.44
CA TYR A 72 -7.20 -13.17 -25.64
C TYR A 72 -7.62 -14.28 -24.69
N PHE A 73 -7.82 -15.48 -25.23
CA PHE A 73 -8.03 -16.70 -24.47
C PHE A 73 -6.82 -17.62 -24.60
N ASN A 74 -6.49 -18.31 -23.52
CA ASN A 74 -5.61 -19.47 -23.52
C ASN A 74 -6.47 -20.74 -23.64
N LYS A 75 -6.17 -21.60 -24.62
CA LYS A 75 -6.83 -22.89 -24.80
C LYS A 75 -6.11 -23.94 -23.96
N VAL A 76 -6.69 -24.29 -22.81
CA VAL A 76 -6.14 -25.29 -21.89
C VAL A 76 -6.46 -26.71 -22.37
N SER A 77 -7.65 -26.91 -22.94
CA SER A 77 -8.04 -28.15 -23.63
C SER A 77 -9.15 -27.86 -24.64
N GLU A 78 -9.60 -28.88 -25.38
CA GLU A 78 -10.65 -28.72 -26.40
C GLU A 78 -11.94 -28.07 -25.90
N ASN A 79 -12.29 -28.23 -24.63
CA ASN A 79 -13.50 -27.66 -24.03
C ASN A 79 -13.22 -26.69 -22.87
N SER A 80 -11.96 -26.26 -22.70
CA SER A 80 -11.57 -25.39 -21.59
C SER A 80 -10.72 -24.24 -22.08
N LEU A 81 -11.22 -23.03 -21.84
CA LEU A 81 -10.61 -21.75 -22.16
C LEU A 81 -10.38 -20.97 -20.88
N GLU A 82 -9.29 -20.22 -20.83
CA GLU A 82 -8.98 -19.29 -19.75
C GLU A 82 -8.73 -17.90 -20.32
N VAL A 83 -9.20 -16.85 -19.65
CA VAL A 83 -8.91 -15.49 -20.11
C VAL A 83 -7.43 -15.16 -19.88
N LEU A 84 -6.75 -14.75 -20.96
CA LEU A 84 -5.38 -14.28 -20.94
C LEU A 84 -5.33 -12.74 -20.89
N ASP A 85 -6.22 -12.06 -21.63
CA ASP A 85 -6.49 -10.62 -21.50
C ASP A 85 -7.97 -10.33 -21.84
N GLY A 86 -8.49 -9.24 -21.26
CA GLY A 86 -9.89 -8.84 -21.40
C GLY A 86 -10.77 -9.19 -20.20
N GLN A 87 -10.19 -9.79 -19.15
CA GLN A 87 -10.92 -10.24 -17.96
C GLN A 87 -11.82 -9.15 -17.36
N GLN A 88 -11.29 -7.94 -17.17
CA GLN A 88 -12.05 -6.81 -16.63
C GLN A 88 -13.27 -6.48 -17.51
N ARG A 89 -13.10 -6.45 -18.83
CA ARG A 89 -14.18 -6.11 -19.78
C ARG A 89 -15.27 -7.18 -19.79
N ILE A 90 -14.87 -8.46 -19.81
CA ILE A 90 -15.81 -9.59 -19.79
C ILE A 90 -16.60 -9.59 -18.48
N THR A 91 -15.93 -9.38 -17.34
CA THR A 91 -16.59 -9.31 -16.04
C THR A 91 -17.55 -8.12 -15.96
N SER A 92 -17.20 -6.93 -16.46
CA SER A 92 -18.11 -5.77 -16.50
C SER A 92 -19.39 -6.09 -17.28
N VAL A 93 -19.26 -6.70 -18.46
CA VAL A 93 -20.41 -7.06 -19.29
C VAL A 93 -21.26 -8.13 -18.61
N GLY A 94 -20.65 -9.20 -18.08
CA GLY A 94 -21.34 -10.27 -17.36
C GLY A 94 -22.12 -9.75 -16.15
N ARG A 95 -21.51 -8.87 -15.35
CA ARG A 95 -22.15 -8.22 -14.20
C ARG A 95 -23.32 -7.33 -14.63
N PHE A 96 -23.18 -6.59 -15.72
CA PHE A 96 -24.27 -5.73 -16.20
C PHE A 96 -25.46 -6.55 -16.69
N VAL A 97 -25.24 -7.57 -17.53
CA VAL A 97 -26.32 -8.40 -18.09
C VAL A 97 -27.02 -9.26 -17.05
N THR A 98 -26.47 -9.35 -15.84
CA THR A 98 -27.05 -10.03 -14.67
C THR A 98 -27.50 -9.04 -13.59
N ASP A 99 -27.72 -7.77 -13.96
CA ASP A 99 -28.28 -6.70 -13.11
C ASP A 99 -27.49 -6.42 -11.81
N LYS A 100 -26.17 -6.67 -11.82
CA LYS A 100 -25.29 -6.42 -10.66
C LYS A 100 -24.94 -4.95 -10.44
N PHE A 101 -25.17 -4.10 -11.43
CA PHE A 101 -25.02 -2.65 -11.33
C PHE A 101 -25.85 -1.96 -12.42
N ALA A 102 -26.15 -0.69 -12.23
CA ALA A 102 -26.83 0.16 -13.20
C ALA A 102 -25.84 1.12 -13.89
N ILE A 103 -26.17 1.51 -15.12
CA ILE A 103 -25.52 2.64 -15.82
C ILE A 103 -26.42 3.86 -15.76
N LYS A 104 -25.87 5.06 -16.01
CA LYS A 104 -26.68 6.25 -16.24
C LYS A 104 -26.98 6.41 -17.73
N ASP A 105 -28.23 6.69 -18.05
CA ASP A 105 -28.61 7.08 -19.41
C ASP A 105 -28.34 8.57 -19.69
N GLU A 106 -28.71 9.02 -20.89
CA GLU A 106 -28.55 10.40 -21.35
C GLU A 106 -29.29 11.45 -20.50
N ASN A 107 -30.29 11.02 -19.72
CA ASN A 107 -31.03 11.87 -18.79
C ASN A 107 -30.51 11.75 -17.35
N GLY A 108 -29.43 11.00 -17.14
CA GLY A 108 -28.85 10.73 -15.82
C GLY A 108 -29.64 9.73 -14.98
N MET A 109 -30.62 9.04 -15.55
CA MET A 109 -31.41 8.03 -14.85
C MET A 109 -30.68 6.69 -14.82
N GLU A 110 -30.82 5.97 -13.70
CA GLU A 110 -30.23 4.64 -13.55
C GLU A 110 -30.98 3.60 -14.37
N GLN A 111 -30.22 2.82 -15.15
CA GLN A 111 -30.72 1.76 -16.02
C GLN A 111 -30.01 0.45 -15.69
N TYR A 112 -30.80 -0.51 -15.22
CA TYR A 112 -30.41 -1.92 -15.13
C TYR A 112 -30.63 -2.61 -16.49
N PHE A 113 -29.90 -3.68 -16.76
CA PHE A 113 -30.04 -4.41 -18.02
C PHE A 113 -31.46 -4.94 -18.19
N GLY A 114 -32.03 -5.58 -17.17
CA GLY A 114 -33.38 -6.15 -17.20
C GLY A 114 -34.49 -5.11 -17.45
N GLY A 115 -34.31 -3.88 -16.95
CA GLY A 115 -35.25 -2.77 -17.12
C GLY A 115 -35.08 -1.96 -18.42
N MET A 116 -33.98 -2.19 -19.15
CA MET A 116 -33.66 -1.45 -20.36
C MET A 116 -34.57 -1.82 -21.55
N ALA A 117 -34.74 -0.87 -22.49
CA ALA A 117 -35.46 -1.11 -23.74
C ALA A 117 -34.85 -2.28 -24.54
N LYS A 118 -35.72 -3.07 -25.19
CA LYS A 118 -35.35 -4.34 -25.85
C LYS A 118 -34.36 -4.18 -27.01
N ASP A 119 -34.41 -3.05 -27.70
CA ASP A 119 -33.48 -2.69 -28.76
C ASP A 119 -32.05 -2.48 -28.20
N LYS A 120 -31.92 -1.77 -27.07
CA LYS A 120 -30.64 -1.56 -26.39
C LYS A 120 -30.09 -2.86 -25.77
N GLN A 121 -30.94 -3.68 -25.14
CA GLN A 121 -30.57 -5.03 -24.69
C GLN A 121 -30.03 -5.86 -25.87
N GLY A 122 -30.75 -5.84 -27.00
CA GLY A 122 -30.35 -6.52 -28.23
C GLY A 122 -29.02 -6.02 -28.78
N LYS A 123 -28.76 -4.71 -28.74
CA LYS A 123 -27.51 -4.09 -29.18
C LYS A 123 -26.31 -4.62 -28.38
N ILE A 124 -26.43 -4.68 -27.05
CA ILE A 124 -25.40 -5.22 -26.17
C ILE A 124 -25.18 -6.71 -26.47
N LEU A 125 -26.23 -7.53 -26.38
CA LEU A 125 -26.13 -8.99 -26.48
C LEU A 125 -25.61 -9.48 -27.83
N LYS A 126 -25.97 -8.81 -28.93
CA LYS A 126 -25.57 -9.19 -30.30
C LYS A 126 -24.21 -8.64 -30.71
N THR A 127 -23.54 -7.85 -29.87
CA THR A 127 -22.21 -7.32 -30.20
C THR A 127 -21.23 -8.47 -30.36
N ALA A 128 -20.62 -8.57 -31.54
CA ALA A 128 -19.57 -9.54 -31.84
C ALA A 128 -18.25 -9.11 -31.17
N LEU A 129 -17.55 -10.07 -30.58
CA LEU A 129 -16.28 -9.86 -29.89
C LEU A 129 -15.13 -10.30 -30.78
N LEU A 130 -14.00 -9.57 -30.68
CA LEU A 130 -12.76 -9.91 -31.36
C LEU A 130 -11.88 -10.70 -30.40
N ILE A 131 -11.83 -12.03 -30.56
CA ILE A 131 -11.17 -12.94 -29.62
C ILE A 131 -10.06 -13.71 -30.34
N TYR A 132 -8.84 -13.67 -29.81
CA TYR A 132 -7.79 -14.61 -30.19
C TYR A 132 -7.78 -15.79 -29.22
N GLU A 133 -8.05 -17.00 -29.73
CA GLU A 133 -7.74 -18.24 -29.01
C GLU A 133 -6.27 -18.58 -29.24
N CYS A 134 -5.51 -18.70 -28.15
CA CYS A 134 -4.08 -18.92 -28.13
C CYS A 134 -3.78 -20.29 -27.52
N GLU A 135 -2.79 -21.00 -28.06
CA GLU A 135 -2.34 -22.30 -27.56
C GLU A 135 -0.80 -22.35 -27.59
N GLY A 136 -0.17 -22.77 -26.50
CA GLY A 136 1.28 -22.80 -26.38
C GLY A 136 1.75 -23.41 -25.07
N ALA A 137 3.07 -23.53 -24.91
CA ALA A 137 3.66 -23.97 -23.65
C ALA A 137 3.44 -22.93 -22.54
N GLU A 138 3.47 -23.35 -21.27
CA GLU A 138 3.27 -22.45 -20.11
C GLU A 138 4.21 -21.24 -20.15
N SER A 139 5.48 -21.44 -20.55
CA SER A 139 6.46 -20.36 -20.68
C SER A 139 6.06 -19.32 -21.72
N GLU A 140 5.54 -19.75 -22.88
CA GLU A 140 5.09 -18.86 -23.95
C GLU A 140 3.85 -18.07 -23.53
N ILE A 141 2.89 -18.73 -22.86
CA ILE A 141 1.67 -18.08 -22.37
C ILE A 141 2.00 -17.03 -21.31
N LYS A 142 2.95 -17.32 -20.40
CA LYS A 142 3.40 -16.36 -19.38
C LYS A 142 4.14 -15.17 -19.98
N GLU A 143 5.00 -15.41 -20.97
CA GLU A 143 5.68 -14.32 -21.68
C GLU A 143 4.68 -13.43 -22.41
N TRP A 144 3.71 -14.05 -23.10
CA TRP A 144 2.64 -13.32 -23.78
C TRP A 144 1.78 -12.52 -22.81
N PHE A 145 1.44 -13.08 -21.65
CA PHE A 145 0.72 -12.38 -20.59
C PHE A 145 1.46 -11.11 -20.15
N LYS A 146 2.79 -11.15 -20.03
CA LYS A 146 3.59 -9.95 -19.74
C LYS A 146 3.48 -8.92 -20.87
N THR A 147 3.61 -9.35 -22.12
CA THR A 147 3.57 -8.48 -23.30
C THR A 147 2.25 -7.74 -23.47
N ILE A 148 1.12 -8.44 -23.34
CA ILE A 148 -0.21 -7.83 -23.55
C ILE A 148 -0.61 -6.87 -22.44
N ASN A 149 -0.09 -7.06 -21.22
CA ASN A 149 -0.39 -6.19 -20.08
C ASN A 149 0.44 -4.89 -20.06
N ILE A 150 1.29 -4.64 -21.07
CA ILE A 150 2.06 -3.39 -21.20
C ILE A 150 1.15 -2.19 -21.50
N ALA A 151 0.13 -2.38 -22.35
CA ALA A 151 -0.68 -1.28 -22.91
C ALA A 151 -1.93 -0.90 -22.10
N GLY A 152 -1.98 -1.24 -20.81
CA GLY A 152 -3.13 -1.00 -19.93
C GLY A 152 -2.75 -0.42 -18.56
N VAL A 153 -3.64 -0.57 -17.57
CA VAL A 153 -3.30 -0.29 -16.17
C VAL A 153 -2.24 -1.30 -15.75
N PRO A 154 -1.00 -0.89 -15.44
CA PRO A 154 0.09 -1.82 -15.18
C PRO A 154 -0.22 -2.74 -13.99
N LEU A 155 0.26 -3.98 -14.11
CA LEU A 155 0.29 -4.90 -12.98
C LEU A 155 1.25 -4.38 -11.92
N VAL A 156 0.86 -4.44 -10.65
CA VAL A 156 1.83 -4.24 -9.55
C VAL A 156 2.78 -5.44 -9.47
N PRO A 157 3.98 -5.30 -8.88
CA PRO A 157 4.94 -6.40 -8.78
C PRO A 157 4.33 -7.71 -8.24
N GLN A 158 3.53 -7.64 -7.18
CA GLN A 158 2.87 -8.82 -6.62
C GLN A 158 1.87 -9.50 -7.59
N GLU A 159 1.16 -8.72 -8.40
CA GLU A 159 0.24 -9.27 -9.42
C GLU A 159 1.02 -10.06 -10.48
N LEU A 160 2.23 -9.62 -10.83
CA LEU A 160 3.11 -10.32 -11.76
C LEU A 160 3.66 -11.62 -11.13
N LEU A 161 4.11 -11.56 -9.88
CA LEU A 161 4.61 -12.74 -9.16
C LEU A 161 3.52 -13.82 -9.02
N ASN A 162 2.28 -13.42 -8.74
CA ASN A 162 1.14 -14.33 -8.68
C ASN A 162 0.87 -15.03 -10.01
N ALA A 163 1.13 -14.36 -11.14
CA ALA A 163 1.02 -14.97 -12.46
C ALA A 163 2.17 -15.94 -12.77
N ILE A 164 3.39 -15.62 -12.34
CA ILE A 164 4.57 -16.47 -12.52
C ILE A 164 4.46 -17.74 -11.66
N TYR A 165 4.04 -17.59 -10.41
CA TYR A 165 4.00 -18.64 -9.40
C TYR A 165 2.59 -19.17 -9.14
N SER A 166 1.69 -19.11 -10.13
CA SER A 166 0.34 -19.64 -10.02
C SER A 166 0.33 -21.10 -9.54
N GLY A 167 -0.68 -21.43 -8.73
CA GLY A 167 -0.84 -22.70 -8.07
C GLY A 167 -1.68 -22.59 -6.78
N PRO A 168 -1.97 -23.73 -6.12
CA PRO A 168 -2.88 -23.79 -4.98
C PRO A 168 -2.54 -22.82 -3.83
N PHE A 169 -1.25 -22.60 -3.58
CA PHE A 169 -0.79 -21.68 -2.54
C PHE A 169 -1.20 -20.23 -2.81
N VAL A 170 -0.99 -19.75 -4.05
CA VAL A 170 -1.36 -18.39 -4.46
C VAL A 170 -2.87 -18.22 -4.42
N THR A 171 -3.63 -19.23 -4.83
CA THR A 171 -5.09 -19.21 -4.76
C THR A 171 -5.59 -19.02 -3.34
N LEU A 172 -5.13 -19.85 -2.41
CA LEU A 172 -5.49 -19.73 -0.99
C LEU A 172 -5.01 -18.39 -0.39
N GLY A 173 -3.84 -17.91 -0.78
CA GLY A 173 -3.31 -16.61 -0.38
C GLY A 173 -4.18 -15.44 -0.82
N LYS A 174 -4.66 -15.46 -2.07
CA LYS A 174 -5.57 -14.46 -2.62
C LYS A 174 -6.95 -14.52 -1.95
N GLU A 175 -7.49 -15.72 -1.73
CA GLU A 175 -8.77 -15.90 -1.04
C GLU A 175 -8.75 -15.29 0.37
N GLU A 176 -7.64 -15.44 1.10
CA GLU A 176 -7.50 -14.84 2.42
C GLU A 176 -7.25 -13.33 2.37
N PHE A 177 -6.16 -12.92 1.70
CA PHE A 177 -5.58 -11.59 1.86
C PHE A 177 -6.01 -10.60 0.78
N SER A 178 -6.58 -11.07 -0.32
CA SER A 178 -7.00 -10.22 -1.45
C SER A 178 -8.53 -10.14 -1.59
N ASN A 179 -9.28 -10.68 -0.63
CA ASN A 179 -10.72 -10.55 -0.54
C ASN A 179 -11.11 -9.25 0.19
N SER A 180 -11.72 -8.30 -0.53
CA SER A 180 -12.15 -7.01 0.04
C SER A 180 -13.30 -7.11 1.04
N GLN A 181 -14.02 -8.23 1.07
CA GLN A 181 -15.10 -8.52 2.04
C GLN A 181 -14.57 -9.23 3.30
N ASN A 182 -13.26 -9.48 3.41
CA ASN A 182 -12.69 -10.09 4.61
C ASN A 182 -12.92 -9.18 5.83
N ALA A 183 -13.41 -9.75 6.94
CA ALA A 183 -13.75 -9.02 8.16
C ALA A 183 -12.54 -8.27 8.77
N ASN A 184 -11.31 -8.72 8.47
CA ASN A 184 -10.10 -8.13 9.00
C ASN A 184 -9.55 -6.94 8.19
N ILE A 185 -10.16 -6.60 7.04
CA ILE A 185 -9.66 -5.55 6.14
C ILE A 185 -9.48 -4.22 6.87
N GLN A 186 -10.42 -3.84 7.73
CA GLN A 186 -10.32 -2.61 8.51
C GLN A 186 -9.11 -2.65 9.47
N LYS A 187 -8.89 -3.78 10.16
CA LYS A 187 -7.75 -3.99 11.07
C LYS A 187 -6.43 -3.92 10.31
N TRP A 188 -6.32 -4.61 9.17
CA TRP A 188 -5.09 -4.62 8.38
C TRP A 188 -4.78 -3.25 7.77
N SER A 189 -5.80 -2.51 7.34
CA SER A 189 -5.65 -1.18 6.75
C SER A 189 -5.09 -0.14 7.72
N ALA A 190 -5.21 -0.36 9.04
CA ALA A 190 -4.59 0.51 10.04
C ALA A 190 -3.05 0.45 10.02
N TYR A 191 -2.48 -0.70 9.66
CA TYR A 191 -1.04 -0.95 9.74
C TYR A 191 -0.37 -1.08 8.38
N ILE A 192 -1.13 -1.47 7.36
CA ILE A 192 -0.61 -1.79 6.03
C ILE A 192 -1.22 -0.79 5.04
N LYS A 193 -0.35 -0.14 4.27
CA LYS A 193 -0.76 0.77 3.21
C LYS A 193 -1.15 -0.02 1.97
N GLY A 194 -2.31 0.30 1.40
CA GLY A 194 -2.79 -0.28 0.14
C GLY A 194 -4.19 -0.86 0.27
N SER A 195 -4.54 -1.80 -0.59
CA SER A 195 -5.86 -2.41 -0.62
C SER A 195 -5.80 -3.90 -0.94
N ALA A 196 -6.84 -4.63 -0.54
CA ALA A 196 -7.01 -6.03 -0.91
C ALA A 196 -7.09 -6.24 -2.43
N TYR A 197 -7.76 -5.34 -3.16
CA TYR A 197 -7.89 -5.47 -4.61
C TYR A 197 -6.56 -5.31 -5.36
N ARG A 198 -5.59 -4.57 -4.80
CA ARG A 198 -4.20 -4.51 -5.30
C ARG A 198 -3.26 -5.47 -4.59
N GLN A 199 -3.81 -6.43 -3.84
CA GLN A 199 -3.07 -7.53 -3.21
C GLN A 199 -2.04 -7.05 -2.17
N ALA A 200 -2.21 -5.84 -1.62
CA ALA A 200 -1.24 -5.23 -0.71
C ALA A 200 -1.06 -6.02 0.59
N PHE A 201 -2.14 -6.61 1.11
CA PHE A 201 -2.06 -7.46 2.30
C PHE A 201 -1.39 -8.81 2.01
N PHE A 202 -1.60 -9.36 0.82
CA PHE A 202 -0.96 -10.61 0.43
C PHE A 202 0.54 -10.41 0.20
N GLU A 203 0.91 -9.35 -0.53
CA GLU A 203 2.29 -8.89 -0.69
C GLU A 203 2.96 -8.71 0.67
N ARG A 204 2.28 -8.01 1.60
CA ARG A 204 2.84 -7.76 2.93
C ARG A 204 2.99 -9.02 3.78
N ALA A 205 2.06 -9.96 3.68
CA ALA A 205 2.19 -11.26 4.34
C ALA A 205 3.41 -12.03 3.81
N LEU A 206 3.61 -12.03 2.49
CA LEU A 206 4.75 -12.68 1.86
C LEU A 206 6.07 -11.98 2.22
N ASP A 207 6.11 -10.66 2.16
CA ASP A 207 7.25 -9.82 2.56
C ASP A 207 7.71 -10.18 3.98
N TRP A 208 6.76 -10.23 4.92
CA TRP A 208 7.04 -10.55 6.32
C TRP A 208 7.54 -11.97 6.52
N ALA A 209 6.88 -12.97 5.94
CA ALA A 209 7.28 -14.36 6.08
C ALA A 209 8.63 -14.66 5.40
N SER A 210 8.91 -14.01 4.27
CA SER A 210 10.14 -14.21 3.48
C SER A 210 11.28 -13.26 3.84
N LYS A 211 11.04 -12.30 4.73
CA LYS A 211 12.00 -11.22 5.08
C LYS A 211 12.46 -10.44 3.85
N GLY A 212 11.52 -10.13 2.96
CA GLY A 212 11.74 -9.40 1.70
C GLY A 212 12.03 -10.28 0.47
N ASN A 213 12.23 -11.60 0.63
CA ASN A 213 12.52 -12.52 -0.49
C ASN A 213 11.25 -13.17 -1.06
N ILE A 214 10.29 -12.35 -1.50
CA ILE A 214 8.96 -12.81 -1.93
C ILE A 214 9.05 -13.80 -3.10
N ASP A 215 9.89 -13.51 -4.10
CA ASP A 215 10.01 -14.30 -5.33
C ASP A 215 10.42 -15.76 -5.04
N ASP A 216 11.51 -15.94 -4.29
CA ASP A 216 12.01 -17.25 -3.87
C ASP A 216 10.99 -18.00 -3.01
N TYR A 217 10.37 -17.30 -2.06
CA TYR A 217 9.34 -17.88 -1.19
C TYR A 217 8.17 -18.42 -2.03
N MET A 218 7.65 -17.62 -2.95
CA MET A 218 6.56 -18.06 -3.83
C MET A 218 6.95 -19.21 -4.75
N SER A 219 8.19 -19.20 -5.27
CA SER A 219 8.72 -20.28 -6.10
C SER A 219 8.70 -21.63 -5.39
N ILE A 220 9.16 -21.65 -4.12
CA ILE A 220 9.20 -22.85 -3.28
C ILE A 220 7.79 -23.33 -2.93
N HIS A 221 6.90 -22.40 -2.55
CA HIS A 221 5.59 -22.74 -1.97
C HIS A 221 4.45 -22.86 -2.98
N ARG A 222 4.63 -22.53 -4.27
CA ARG A 222 3.52 -22.45 -5.26
C ARG A 222 2.58 -23.66 -5.32
N ASN A 223 3.10 -24.86 -5.01
CA ASN A 223 2.33 -26.12 -5.04
C ASN A 223 1.77 -26.54 -3.68
N ASP A 224 2.01 -25.77 -2.62
CA ASP A 224 1.51 -26.08 -1.29
C ASP A 224 -0.01 -25.96 -1.24
N LYS A 225 -0.64 -26.91 -0.56
CA LYS A 225 -2.11 -27.01 -0.45
C LYS A 225 -2.68 -26.26 0.76
N ASN A 226 -1.86 -25.44 1.43
CA ASN A 226 -2.27 -24.62 2.57
C ASN A 226 -1.36 -23.38 2.68
N ILE A 227 -1.82 -22.39 3.44
CA ILE A 227 -1.09 -21.14 3.73
C ILE A 227 -0.93 -20.91 5.23
N ASN A 228 -0.88 -22.00 6.01
CA ASN A 228 -0.97 -21.93 7.47
C ASN A 228 0.21 -21.17 8.10
N GLU A 229 1.42 -21.39 7.60
CA GLU A 229 2.62 -20.67 8.04
C GLU A 229 2.49 -19.18 7.77
N LEU A 230 2.16 -18.81 6.53
CA LEU A 230 1.96 -17.43 6.10
C LEU A 230 0.91 -16.71 6.97
N LYS A 231 -0.25 -17.35 7.18
CA LYS A 231 -1.33 -16.85 8.04
C LYS A 231 -0.88 -16.65 9.48
N LYS A 232 -0.23 -17.66 10.06
CA LYS A 232 0.23 -17.61 11.47
C LYS A 232 1.24 -16.49 11.67
N TYR A 233 2.21 -16.35 10.77
CA TYR A 233 3.21 -15.30 10.87
C TYR A 233 2.58 -13.92 10.76
N PHE A 234 1.77 -13.70 9.73
CA PHE A 234 1.06 -12.43 9.53
C PHE A 234 0.20 -12.05 10.75
N ASN A 235 -0.59 -12.99 11.28
CA ASN A 235 -1.40 -12.76 12.47
C ASN A 235 -0.54 -12.48 13.71
N SER A 236 0.60 -13.16 13.87
CA SER A 236 1.51 -12.93 15.00
C SER A 236 2.06 -11.50 15.01
N VAL A 237 2.39 -10.95 13.84
CA VAL A 237 2.81 -9.54 13.71
C VAL A 237 1.65 -8.60 14.09
N ILE A 238 0.47 -8.80 13.51
CA ILE A 238 -0.70 -7.93 13.75
C ILE A 238 -1.17 -7.97 15.20
N ASP A 239 -1.19 -9.15 15.80
CA ASP A 239 -1.63 -9.35 17.18
C ASP A 239 -0.60 -8.81 18.17
N TRP A 240 0.69 -8.92 17.87
CA TRP A 240 1.73 -8.26 18.64
C TRP A 240 1.55 -6.74 18.63
N ILE A 241 1.37 -6.11 17.46
CA ILE A 241 1.13 -4.66 17.36
C ILE A 241 -0.08 -4.28 18.23
N SER A 242 -1.18 -5.03 18.09
CA SER A 242 -2.43 -4.77 18.83
C SER A 242 -2.31 -4.99 20.34
N SER A 243 -1.36 -5.84 20.77
CA SER A 243 -1.07 -6.07 22.20
C SER A 243 -0.19 -5.00 22.82
N VAL A 244 0.72 -4.40 22.02
CA VAL A 244 1.63 -3.35 22.48
C VAL A 244 0.93 -1.99 22.47
N PHE A 245 0.25 -1.66 21.37
CA PHE A 245 -0.37 -0.36 21.18
C PHE A 245 -1.90 -0.42 21.31
N ALA A 246 -2.42 0.14 22.40
CA ALA A 246 -3.86 0.28 22.60
C ALA A 246 -4.50 1.34 21.68
N ASP A 247 -3.73 2.39 21.36
CA ASP A 247 -4.15 3.47 20.46
C ASP A 247 -3.74 3.16 19.02
N VAL A 248 -4.67 3.26 18.07
CA VAL A 248 -4.39 3.09 16.64
C VAL A 248 -4.31 4.46 15.97
N GLU A 249 -3.09 4.86 15.62
CA GLU A 249 -2.81 6.15 15.00
C GLU A 249 -2.61 6.03 13.48
N SER A 250 -2.98 7.07 12.73
CA SER A 250 -2.88 7.06 11.26
C SER A 250 -1.43 6.87 10.77
N GLU A 251 -0.47 7.34 11.56
CA GLU A 251 0.96 7.28 11.29
C GLU A 251 1.54 5.86 11.40
N MET A 252 0.80 4.93 12.02
CA MET A 252 1.14 3.50 12.05
C MET A 252 1.05 2.82 10.69
N GLN A 253 0.30 3.41 9.75
CA GLN A 253 0.08 2.82 8.45
C GLN A 253 1.37 2.85 7.61
N GLY A 254 1.79 1.66 7.16
CA GLY A 254 2.93 1.46 6.27
C GLY A 254 4.29 1.56 6.95
N LEU A 255 4.37 1.34 8.27
CA LEU A 255 5.64 1.10 8.94
C LEU A 255 6.18 -0.30 8.60
N GLU A 256 7.48 -0.49 8.82
CA GLU A 256 8.19 -1.76 8.59
C GLU A 256 7.90 -2.78 9.70
N TRP A 257 6.61 -3.07 9.91
CA TRP A 257 6.11 -3.88 11.02
C TRP A 257 6.72 -5.29 11.08
N GLY A 258 7.05 -5.89 9.94
CA GLY A 258 7.76 -7.18 9.91
C GLY A 258 9.15 -7.10 10.53
N ARG A 259 9.94 -6.07 10.16
CA ARG A 259 11.25 -5.82 10.80
C ARG A 259 11.08 -5.47 12.27
N LEU A 260 10.15 -4.58 12.60
CA LEU A 260 9.90 -4.16 13.98
C LEU A 260 9.49 -5.35 14.85
N TYR A 261 8.65 -6.25 14.34
CA TYR A 261 8.30 -7.48 15.03
C TYR A 261 9.56 -8.29 15.32
N GLU A 262 10.37 -8.62 14.31
CA GLU A 262 11.60 -9.41 14.48
C GLU A 262 12.57 -8.82 15.52
N GLU A 263 12.67 -7.48 15.57
CA GLU A 263 13.58 -6.77 16.46
C GLU A 263 13.04 -6.63 17.90
N TYR A 264 11.73 -6.44 18.07
CA TYR A 264 11.15 -5.97 19.33
C TYR A 264 10.17 -6.95 20.00
N HIS A 265 9.63 -7.97 19.33
CA HIS A 265 8.54 -8.80 19.88
C HIS A 265 8.90 -9.60 21.15
N LYS A 266 10.19 -9.79 21.43
CA LYS A 266 10.67 -10.49 22.63
C LYS A 266 10.79 -9.58 23.86
N LYS A 267 10.59 -8.27 23.69
CA LYS A 267 10.57 -7.31 24.79
C LYS A 267 9.15 -7.24 25.36
N ALA A 268 9.05 -7.17 26.68
CA ALA A 268 7.78 -6.95 27.35
C ALA A 268 7.43 -5.45 27.34
N TYR A 269 6.15 -5.15 27.09
CA TYR A 269 5.63 -3.79 27.08
C TYR A 269 4.39 -3.72 27.99
N ASP A 270 4.30 -2.68 28.80
CA ASP A 270 3.03 -2.30 29.44
C ASP A 270 2.24 -1.42 28.45
N SER A 271 1.14 -1.96 27.94
CA SER A 271 0.31 -1.28 26.94
C SER A 271 -0.24 0.07 27.43
N ALA A 272 -0.51 0.20 28.73
CA ALA A 272 -1.00 1.44 29.31
C ALA A 272 0.10 2.51 29.41
N GLU A 273 1.35 2.10 29.66
CA GLU A 273 2.50 3.01 29.61
C GLU A 273 2.83 3.44 28.17
N VAL A 274 2.80 2.49 27.23
CA VAL A 274 2.99 2.76 25.80
C VAL A 274 1.96 3.77 25.30
N SER A 275 0.67 3.58 25.61
CA SER A 275 -0.41 4.50 25.24
C SER A 275 -0.16 5.93 25.74
N LYS A 276 0.24 6.10 27.02
CA LYS A 276 0.57 7.42 27.59
C LYS A 276 1.72 8.10 26.83
N GLU A 277 2.78 7.37 26.51
CA GLU A 277 3.91 7.94 25.76
C GLU A 277 3.54 8.24 24.31
N VAL A 278 2.73 7.41 23.64
CA VAL A 278 2.19 7.72 22.30
C VAL A 278 1.41 9.03 22.33
N GLN A 279 0.44 9.18 23.24
CA GLN A 279 -0.39 10.39 23.33
C GLN A 279 0.45 11.65 23.61
N LYS A 280 1.43 11.54 24.51
CA LYS A 280 2.37 12.62 24.84
C LYS A 280 3.21 13.04 23.63
N LEU A 281 3.78 12.07 22.91
CA LEU A 281 4.65 12.35 21.76
C LEU A 281 3.84 12.85 20.56
N CYS A 282 2.67 12.25 20.26
CA CYS A 282 1.78 12.73 19.20
C CYS A 282 1.26 14.16 19.46
N GLY A 283 1.07 14.52 20.74
CA GLY A 283 0.69 15.87 21.18
C GLY A 283 1.84 16.89 21.20
N ASP A 284 3.10 16.45 21.05
CA ASP A 284 4.26 17.34 21.10
C ASP A 284 4.45 18.06 19.74
N PRO A 285 4.28 19.40 19.67
CA PRO A 285 4.41 20.16 18.43
C PRO A 285 5.85 20.19 17.88
N TYR A 286 6.84 19.74 18.65
CA TYR A 286 8.23 19.71 18.24
C TYR A 286 8.64 18.40 17.55
N ILE A 287 7.82 17.34 17.61
CA ILE A 287 8.11 16.10 16.86
C ILE A 287 7.77 16.30 15.39
N LYS A 288 8.79 16.19 14.51
CA LYS A 288 8.57 16.29 13.06
C LYS A 288 8.24 14.95 12.44
N ASN A 289 8.89 13.88 12.89
CA ASN A 289 8.66 12.54 12.37
C ASN A 289 7.77 11.75 13.32
N ARG A 290 6.45 11.92 13.19
CA ARG A 290 5.46 11.19 13.97
C ARG A 290 5.48 9.67 13.73
N LYS A 291 5.88 9.23 12.53
CA LYS A 291 6.05 7.80 12.23
C LYS A 291 7.16 7.15 13.06
N GLY A 292 8.19 7.91 13.44
CA GLY A 292 9.27 7.41 14.27
C GLY A 292 8.92 7.21 15.75
N ILE A 293 7.77 7.73 16.20
CA ILE A 293 7.30 7.59 17.60
C ILE A 293 7.20 6.12 18.00
N PHE A 294 6.63 5.29 17.14
CA PHE A 294 6.35 3.89 17.49
C PHE A 294 7.63 3.09 17.67
N GLU A 295 8.59 3.21 16.75
CA GLU A 295 9.90 2.57 16.89
C GLU A 295 10.71 3.16 18.05
N TYR A 296 10.62 4.47 18.28
CA TYR A 296 11.27 5.12 19.42
C TYR A 296 10.81 4.50 20.75
N ILE A 297 9.49 4.33 20.92
CA ILE A 297 8.92 3.70 22.13
C ILE A 297 9.33 2.22 22.20
N LEU A 298 9.23 1.46 21.11
CA LEU A 298 9.65 0.06 21.05
C LEU A 298 11.14 -0.12 21.42
N GLY A 299 11.97 0.85 21.04
CA GLY A 299 13.39 0.96 21.36
C GLY A 299 13.70 1.34 22.82
N GLY A 300 12.68 1.54 23.66
CA GLY A 300 12.86 1.98 25.05
C GLY A 300 13.18 3.47 25.16
N SER A 301 12.71 4.28 24.20
CA SER A 301 12.84 5.74 24.19
C SER A 301 14.30 6.24 24.16
N GLY A 302 15.21 5.48 23.53
CA GLY A 302 16.63 5.81 23.46
C GLY A 302 17.05 6.61 22.23
N ASP A 303 16.59 6.21 21.03
CA ASP A 303 17.06 6.81 19.76
C ASP A 303 16.17 7.98 19.31
N THR A 304 16.46 9.16 19.85
CA THR A 304 15.71 10.38 19.54
C THR A 304 15.84 10.85 18.08
N LYS A 305 16.76 10.29 17.28
CA LYS A 305 16.85 10.61 15.85
C LYS A 305 15.60 10.19 15.09
N LEU A 306 14.92 9.14 15.57
CA LEU A 306 13.66 8.66 14.99
C LEU A 306 12.57 9.75 15.00
N LEU A 307 12.61 10.70 15.94
CA LEU A 307 11.58 11.72 16.13
C LEU A 307 11.82 13.01 15.33
N GLU A 308 13.04 13.22 14.83
CA GLU A 308 13.45 14.46 14.14
C GLU A 308 13.05 15.76 14.87
N VAL A 309 13.27 15.82 16.19
CA VAL A 309 12.75 16.91 17.04
C VAL A 309 13.19 18.29 16.55
N ARG A 310 12.23 19.18 16.30
CA ARG A 310 12.43 20.60 15.97
C ARG A 310 12.91 21.33 17.22
N VAL A 311 14.11 21.90 17.14
CA VAL A 311 14.78 22.45 18.33
C VAL A 311 14.18 23.78 18.79
N PHE A 312 14.10 24.83 17.97
CA PHE A 312 13.50 26.12 18.38
C PHE A 312 12.98 26.89 17.16
N ASP A 313 11.96 27.73 17.32
CA ASP A 313 11.50 28.64 16.25
C ASP A 313 12.49 29.80 16.02
N GLU A 314 12.44 30.42 14.84
CA GLU A 314 13.39 31.49 14.47
C GLU A 314 13.34 32.72 15.38
N ALA A 315 12.18 33.06 15.95
CA ALA A 315 12.06 34.20 16.85
C ALA A 315 12.78 33.91 18.18
N THR A 316 12.59 32.71 18.72
CA THR A 316 13.29 32.21 19.91
C THR A 316 14.80 32.17 19.67
N LYS A 317 15.27 31.65 18.53
CA LYS A 317 16.71 31.63 18.19
C LYS A 317 17.31 33.03 18.18
N ARG A 318 16.65 34.00 17.53
CA ARG A 318 17.13 35.38 17.44
C ARG A 318 17.18 36.05 18.80
N ALA A 319 16.12 35.91 19.59
CA ALA A 319 16.07 36.50 20.93
C ALA A 319 17.19 35.96 21.85
N ILE A 320 17.43 34.65 21.81
CA ILE A 320 18.48 34.01 22.62
C ILE A 320 19.87 34.38 22.11
N TYR A 321 20.09 34.40 20.79
CA TYR A 321 21.33 34.88 20.20
C TYR A 321 21.67 36.32 20.62
N GLU A 322 20.71 37.24 20.54
CA GLU A 322 20.91 38.64 20.92
C GLU A 322 21.24 38.77 22.41
N LYS A 323 20.52 38.02 23.26
CA LYS A 323 20.78 37.96 24.70
C LYS A 323 22.19 37.44 25.00
N GLN A 324 22.57 36.27 24.48
CA GLN A 324 23.90 35.69 24.68
C GLN A 324 25.00 36.60 24.15
N THR A 325 24.81 37.20 22.97
CA THR A 325 25.80 38.08 22.35
C THR A 325 26.01 39.35 23.16
N ARG A 326 24.94 39.96 23.69
CA ARG A 326 25.04 41.13 24.55
C ARG A 326 25.76 40.81 25.86
N GLU A 327 25.42 39.71 26.52
CA GLU A 327 26.09 39.28 27.75
C GLU A 327 27.57 38.95 27.51
N ALA A 328 27.88 38.28 26.41
CA ALA A 328 29.23 37.90 26.00
C ALA A 328 30.13 39.12 25.76
N LYS A 329 29.62 40.15 25.07
CA LYS A 329 30.32 41.42 24.85
C LYS A 329 30.65 42.14 26.16
N THR A 330 29.69 42.23 27.09
CA THR A 330 29.92 42.86 28.40
C THR A 330 30.97 42.12 29.22
N LYS A 331 30.98 40.78 29.16
CA LYS A 331 31.88 39.93 29.94
C LYS A 331 33.21 39.64 29.24
N LYS A 332 33.43 40.16 28.03
CA LYS A 332 34.58 39.86 27.15
C LYS A 332 34.83 38.35 27.01
N LYS A 333 33.77 37.60 26.65
CA LYS A 333 33.80 36.16 26.40
C LYS A 333 33.06 35.83 25.12
N SER A 334 33.18 34.59 24.64
CA SER A 334 32.42 34.09 23.49
C SER A 334 30.92 34.04 23.78
N ASN A 335 30.11 34.26 22.75
CA ASN A 335 28.66 34.04 22.81
C ASN A 335 28.28 32.56 22.68
N CYS A 336 29.23 31.65 22.45
CA CYS A 336 29.08 30.21 22.62
C CYS A 336 29.60 29.80 24.02
N SER A 337 28.72 29.20 24.84
CA SER A 337 29.02 28.78 26.22
C SER A 337 30.25 27.85 26.30
N LEU A 338 30.37 26.89 25.37
CA LEU A 338 31.49 25.95 25.29
C LEU A 338 32.80 26.63 24.85
N CYS A 339 32.76 27.60 23.93
CA CYS A 339 33.95 28.41 23.60
C CYS A 339 34.42 29.24 24.80
N ALA A 340 33.48 29.81 25.57
CA ALA A 340 33.80 30.68 26.69
C ALA A 340 34.50 29.97 27.86
N VAL A 341 34.29 28.65 28.02
CA VAL A 341 34.91 27.81 29.06
C VAL A 341 36.19 27.12 28.57
N GLY A 342 36.37 26.95 27.25
CA GLY A 342 37.55 26.30 26.66
C GLY A 342 38.86 27.09 26.79
N HIS A 343 39.97 26.41 26.44
CA HIS A 343 41.33 26.95 26.48
C HIS A 343 41.84 27.50 25.13
N ASP A 344 40.96 27.58 24.12
CA ASP A 344 41.33 27.87 22.74
C ASP A 344 41.24 29.35 22.34
N ALA A 345 41.77 29.68 21.16
CA ALA A 345 41.72 31.01 20.53
C ALA A 345 40.32 31.61 20.36
N ASN A 346 39.26 30.82 20.56
CA ASN A 346 37.87 31.24 20.42
C ASN A 346 37.21 31.73 21.72
N LYS A 347 37.96 31.81 22.84
CA LYS A 347 37.41 32.13 24.17
C LYS A 347 36.67 33.47 24.26
N GLU A 348 37.07 34.44 23.45
CA GLU A 348 36.43 35.77 23.36
C GLU A 348 35.71 35.99 22.02
N LYS A 349 35.71 34.99 21.12
CA LYS A 349 35.15 35.13 19.78
C LYS A 349 33.63 35.29 19.83
N ILE A 350 33.13 36.36 19.21
CA ILE A 350 31.70 36.55 18.96
C ILE A 350 31.35 35.98 17.60
N TRP A 351 30.61 34.88 17.59
CA TRP A 351 30.11 34.24 16.38
C TRP A 351 28.88 34.98 15.85
N SER A 352 28.75 35.09 14.54
CA SER A 352 27.54 35.63 13.92
C SER A 352 26.37 34.64 14.00
N PHE A 353 25.14 35.12 13.82
CA PHE A 353 23.94 34.27 13.90
C PHE A 353 23.99 33.09 12.91
N SER A 354 24.54 33.29 11.70
CA SER A 354 24.67 32.23 10.68
C SER A 354 25.76 31.20 10.98
N GLU A 355 26.67 31.49 11.91
CA GLU A 355 27.71 30.58 12.38
C GLU A 355 27.30 29.81 13.65
N MET A 356 26.10 30.08 14.16
CA MET A 356 25.55 29.46 15.36
C MET A 356 24.30 28.65 15.06
N GLU A 357 24.04 27.68 15.92
CA GLU A 357 22.85 26.84 15.90
C GLU A 357 22.26 26.81 17.32
N ALA A 358 20.94 26.76 17.39
CA ALA A 358 20.25 26.64 18.67
C ALA A 358 20.24 25.19 19.12
N ASP A 359 20.42 25.00 20.42
CA ASP A 359 20.52 23.71 21.07
C ASP A 359 19.87 23.75 22.45
N HIS A 360 19.51 22.58 22.96
CA HIS A 360 18.96 22.48 24.31
C HIS A 360 20.09 22.48 25.35
N VAL A 361 19.99 23.32 26.39
CA VAL A 361 20.93 23.29 27.52
C VAL A 361 20.88 21.91 28.21
N SER A 362 19.67 21.44 28.50
CA SER A 362 19.40 20.04 28.87
C SER A 362 18.82 19.33 27.66
N ALA A 363 19.46 18.27 27.18
CA ALA A 363 19.03 17.53 26.00
C ALA A 363 17.54 17.11 26.09
N TRP A 364 16.81 17.24 24.98
CA TRP A 364 15.41 16.82 24.90
C TRP A 364 15.24 15.33 25.27
N SER A 365 16.21 14.48 24.88
CA SER A 365 16.29 13.05 25.24
C SER A 365 16.33 12.78 26.75
N LYS A 366 16.75 13.76 27.56
CA LYS A 366 16.83 13.67 29.02
C LYS A 366 15.70 14.42 29.73
N GLY A 367 14.60 14.70 29.01
CA GLY A 367 13.45 15.45 29.53
C GLY A 367 13.62 16.98 29.46
N GLY A 368 14.61 17.47 28.72
CA GLY A 368 14.78 18.90 28.49
C GLY A 368 13.66 19.50 27.64
N ALA A 369 12.87 20.39 28.22
CA ALA A 369 11.75 21.01 27.50
C ALA A 369 12.24 21.90 26.35
N THR A 370 11.54 21.89 25.22
CA THR A 370 11.76 22.82 24.11
C THR A 370 11.11 24.18 24.40
N LEU A 371 11.75 24.95 25.28
CA LEU A 371 11.30 26.29 25.69
C LEU A 371 12.48 27.25 25.62
N ALA A 372 12.21 28.55 25.41
CA ALA A 372 13.25 29.58 25.34
C ALA A 372 14.24 29.54 26.54
N LYS A 373 13.77 29.14 27.72
CA LYS A 373 14.61 28.96 28.94
C LYS A 373 15.64 27.83 28.84
N ASN A 374 15.40 26.84 27.99
CA ASN A 374 16.30 25.71 27.75
C ASN A 374 17.02 25.85 26.40
N CYS A 375 16.92 26.99 25.73
CA CYS A 375 17.60 27.28 24.47
C CYS A 375 18.94 27.95 24.75
N GLU A 376 20.00 27.44 24.13
CA GLU A 376 21.28 28.14 23.98
C GLU A 376 21.73 28.13 22.51
N MET A 377 22.41 29.19 22.09
CA MET A 377 23.11 29.23 20.82
C MET A 377 24.55 28.75 21.01
N LEU A 378 24.95 27.75 20.23
CA LEU A 378 26.32 27.23 20.17
C LEU A 378 26.91 27.51 18.78
N CYS A 379 28.23 27.67 18.68
CA CYS A 379 28.85 27.69 17.35
C CYS A 379 28.65 26.32 16.67
N LYS A 380 28.54 26.30 15.34
CA LYS A 380 28.28 25.06 14.57
C LYS A 380 29.21 23.90 14.94
N THR A 381 30.49 24.19 15.19
CA THR A 381 31.45 23.16 15.61
C THR A 381 31.07 22.54 16.94
N HIS A 382 30.79 23.36 17.97
CA HIS A 382 30.41 22.85 19.28
C HIS A 382 29.03 22.20 19.29
N ASN A 383 28.08 22.72 18.52
CA ASN A 383 26.76 22.09 18.39
C ASN A 383 26.87 20.66 17.83
N ARG A 384 27.68 20.49 16.78
CA ARG A 384 27.95 19.17 16.17
C ARG A 384 28.68 18.21 17.11
N VAL A 385 29.61 18.72 17.91
CA VAL A 385 30.39 17.91 18.88
C VAL A 385 29.54 17.52 20.10
N LYS A 386 28.66 18.40 20.56
CA LYS A 386 27.76 18.14 21.68
C LYS A 386 26.77 17.03 21.33
N GLY A 387 26.11 17.11 20.16
CA GLY A 387 25.12 16.13 19.74
C GLY A 387 24.01 15.94 20.79
N ASN A 388 23.34 14.78 20.81
CA ASN A 388 22.29 14.46 21.79
C ASN A 388 22.86 14.02 23.18
N ARG A 389 24.07 14.45 23.56
CA ARG A 389 24.74 13.99 24.79
C ARG A 389 24.18 14.60 26.07
#